data_AF-A0A949ERK6-F1
#
_entry.id   AF-A0A949ERK6-F1
#
_cell.length_a   1.000
_cell.length_b   1.000
_cell.length_c   1.000
_cell.angle_alpha   90.00
_cell.angle_beta   90.00
_cell.angle_gamma   90.00
#
_symmetry.space_group_name_H-M   'P 1'
#
loop_
_entity.id
_entity.type
_entity.pdbx_description
1 polymer ?
#
loop_
_entity_poly.entity_id
_entity_poly.type
_entity_poly.pdbx_seq_one_letter_code
_entity_poly.pdbx_strand_id
1 'polypeptide(L)' 'GEVGLSGEIRPVPSGQERLREAAKHGFTKAIVPLANVPKGGVKGMEIVGVKKLAEAIEAVR' A
#
# COMPACT_ATOMS: atom_id res chain seq x y z
N GLY A 1 -2.55 5.45 -1.62
CA GLY A 1 -1.61 6.44 -2.15
C GLY A 1 -2.37 7.45 -2.96
N GLU A 2 -1.66 8.34 -3.65
CA GLU A 2 -2.26 9.24 -4.64
C GLU A 2 -2.04 8.69 -6.05
N VAL A 3 -3.01 8.90 -6.94
CA VAL A 3 -2.94 8.47 -8.34
C VAL A 3 -2.77 9.70 -9.21
N GLY A 4 -1.69 9.77 -9.97
CA GLY A 4 -1.52 10.80 -10.98
C GLY A 4 -2.25 10.46 -12.27
N LEU A 5 -2.48 11.45 -13.13
CA LEU A 5 -3.22 11.27 -14.39
C LEU A 5 -2.50 10.33 -15.37
N SER A 6 -1.18 10.16 -15.24
CA SER A 6 -0.42 9.19 -16.04
C SER A 6 -0.47 7.76 -15.47
N GLY A 7 -1.22 7.57 -14.38
CA GLY A 7 -1.39 6.30 -13.68
C GLY A 7 -0.25 5.96 -12.72
N GLU A 8 0.64 6.91 -12.40
CA GLU A 8 1.66 6.70 -11.39
C GLU A 8 1.07 6.73 -9.97
N ILE A 9 1.63 5.90 -9.09
CA ILE A 9 1.23 5.83 -7.68
C ILE A 9 2.27 6.56 -6.83
N ARG A 10 1.86 7.66 -6.20
CA ARG A 10 2.74 8.52 -5.41
C ARG A 10 2.65 8.19 -3.90
N PRO A 11 3.77 8.33 -3.17
CA PRO A 11 3.77 8.15 -1.72
C PRO A 11 2.88 9.16 -1.03
N VAL A 12 2.32 8.77 0.11
CA VAL A 12 1.52 9.63 0.98
C VAL A 12 2.15 9.67 2.37
N PRO A 13 2.00 10.78 3.13
CA PRO A 13 2.54 10.86 4.49
C PRO A 13 1.96 9.76 5.39
N SER A 14 2.62 9.46 6.51
CA SER A 14 2.10 8.55 7.55
C SER A 14 1.63 7.17 7.04
N GLY A 15 2.30 6.61 6.02
CA GLY A 15 1.93 5.33 5.43
C GLY A 15 1.97 4.17 6.42
N GLN A 16 2.99 4.15 7.29
CA GLN A 16 3.17 3.09 8.28
C GLN A 16 2.09 3.12 9.36
N GLU A 17 1.74 4.30 9.87
CA GLU A 17 0.68 4.47 10.87
C GLU A 17 -0.66 3.97 10.34
N ARG A 18 -1.01 4.33 9.10
CA ARG A 18 -2.24 3.85 8.44
C ARG A 18 -2.28 2.34 8.31
N LEU A 19 -1.17 1.71 7.92
CA LEU A 19 -1.07 0.24 7.82
C LEU A 19 -1.22 -0.45 9.17
N ARG A 20 -0.57 0.08 10.22
CA ARG A 20 -0.70 -0.46 11.59
C ARG A 20 -2.14 -0.36 12.08
N GLU A 21 -2.82 0.74 11.78
CA GLU A 21 -4.23 0.90 12.15
C GLU A 21 -5.12 -0.08 11.39
N ALA A 22 -4.96 -0.20 10.07
CA ALA A 22 -5.68 -1.18 9.27
C ALA A 22 -5.49 -2.63 9.79
N ALA A 23 -4.27 -2.99 10.20
CA ALA A 23 -4.01 -4.31 10.78
C ALA A 23 -4.81 -4.56 12.09
N LYS A 24 -4.99 -3.54 12.94
CA LYS A 24 -5.82 -3.66 14.15
C LYS A 24 -7.29 -3.90 13.83
N HIS A 25 -7.78 -3.35 12.72
CA HIS A 25 -9.16 -3.55 12.24
C HIS A 25 -9.34 -4.86 11.46
N GLY A 26 -8.33 -5.74 11.43
CA GLY A 26 -8.43 -7.07 10.82
C GLY A 26 -8.18 -7.12 9.32
N PHE A 27 -7.68 -6.04 8.70
CA PHE A 27 -7.25 -6.09 7.31
C PHE A 27 -5.98 -6.94 7.18
N THR A 28 -5.99 -7.89 6.25
CA THR A 28 -4.91 -8.87 6.06
C THR A 28 -4.06 -8.60 4.82
N LYS A 29 -4.49 -7.70 3.92
CA LYS A 29 -3.77 -7.32 2.70
C LYS A 29 -3.86 -5.81 2.48
N ALA A 30 -2.76 -5.18 2.09
CA ALA A 30 -2.72 -3.77 1.74
C ALA A 30 -1.87 -3.54 0.49
N ILE A 31 -2.44 -2.83 -0.48
CA ILE A 31 -1.74 -2.35 -1.68
C ILE A 31 -1.33 -0.90 -1.42
N VAL A 32 -0.04 -0.61 -1.51
CA VAL A 32 0.55 0.69 -1.13
C VAL A 32 1.51 1.21 -2.19
N PRO A 33 1.77 2.54 -2.25
CA PRO A 33 2.90 3.06 -3.02
C PRO A 33 4.18 2.34 -2.60
N LEU A 34 5.04 1.98 -3.56
CA LEU A 34 6.29 1.26 -3.26
C LEU A 34 7.15 1.99 -2.22
N ALA A 35 7.20 3.32 -2.29
CA ALA A 35 7.95 4.15 -1.33
C ALA A 35 7.34 4.17 0.09
N ASN A 36 6.09 3.75 0.26
CA ASN A 36 5.43 3.62 1.56
C ASN A 36 5.60 2.22 2.18
N VAL A 37 6.20 1.25 1.48
CA VAL A 37 6.39 -0.11 2.00
C VAL A 37 7.31 -0.07 3.23
N PRO A 38 6.84 -0.52 4.41
CA PRO A 38 7.66 -0.55 5.61
C PRO A 38 8.75 -1.61 5.48
N LYS A 39 10.00 -1.24 5.78
CA LYS A 39 11.16 -2.16 5.74
C LYS A 39 10.98 -3.42 6.62
N GLY A 40 10.23 -3.31 7.71
CA GLY A 40 9.95 -4.41 8.64
C GLY A 40 8.59 -5.08 8.45
N GLY A 41 7.84 -4.73 7.39
CA GLY A 41 6.47 -5.21 7.20
C GLY A 41 5.48 -4.73 8.26
N VAL A 42 4.27 -5.32 8.25
CA VAL A 42 3.26 -5.18 9.30
C VAL A 42 2.77 -6.58 9.66
N LYS A 43 2.83 -6.95 10.94
CA LYS A 43 2.50 -8.30 11.40
C LYS A 43 1.05 -8.65 11.01
N GLY A 44 0.88 -9.83 10.39
CA GLY A 44 -0.44 -10.33 9.99
C GLY A 44 -1.02 -9.65 8.74
N MET A 45 -0.24 -8.83 8.04
CA MET A 45 -0.67 -8.14 6.83
C MET A 45 0.31 -8.37 5.67
N GLU A 46 -0.20 -8.85 4.55
CA GLU A 46 0.50 -8.89 3.27
C GLU A 46 0.57 -7.46 2.70
N ILE A 47 1.78 -6.98 2.42
CA ILE A 47 2.00 -5.64 1.86
C ILE A 47 2.47 -5.76 0.42
N VAL A 48 1.69 -5.23 -0.51
CA VAL A 48 2.01 -5.20 -1.94
C VAL A 48 2.39 -3.77 -2.33
N GLY A 49 3.66 -3.56 -2.69
CA GLY A 49 4.16 -2.27 -3.14
C GLY A 49 4.00 -2.07 -4.65
N VAL A 50 3.37 -0.98 -5.07
CA VAL A 50 3.12 -0.66 -6.50
C VAL A 50 3.66 0.72 -6.88
N LYS A 51 4.05 0.87 -8.14
CA LYS A 51 4.46 2.11 -8.80
C LYS A 51 3.41 2.63 -9.78
N LYS A 52 2.55 1.77 -10.33
CA LYS A 52 1.50 2.13 -11.29
C LYS A 52 0.13 1.58 -10.92
N LEU A 53 -0.92 2.26 -11.40
CA LEU A 53 -2.31 1.87 -11.19
C LEU A 53 -2.62 0.48 -11.74
N ALA A 54 -2.05 0.12 -12.90
CA ALA A 54 -2.23 -1.20 -13.50
C ALA A 54 -1.78 -2.34 -12.55
N GLU A 55 -0.62 -2.18 -11.90
CA GLU A 55 -0.10 -3.14 -10.91
C GLU A 55 -1.04 -3.26 -9.70
N ALA A 56 -1.65 -2.15 -9.28
CA ALA A 56 -2.63 -2.15 -8.20
C ALA A 56 -3.90 -2.94 -8.58
N ILE A 57 -4.38 -2.78 -9.81
CA ILE A 57 -5.54 -3.52 -10.33
C ILE A 57 -5.24 -5.01 -10.41
N GLU A 58 -4.04 -5.38 -10.88
CA GLU A 58 -3.61 -6.79 -10.93
C GLU A 58 -3.50 -7.40 -9.54
N ALA A 59 -3.02 -6.65 -8.54
CA ALA A 59 -2.89 -7.14 -7.16
C ALA A 59 -4.23 -7.39 -6.43
N VAL A 60 -5.35 -6.87 -6.95
CA VAL A 60 -6.70 -7.11 -6.42
C VAL A 60 -7.35 -8.36 -7.05
N ARG A 61 -6.90 -8.76 -8.24
CA ARG A 61 -7.39 -9.98 -8.91
C ARG A 61 -6.91 -11.22 -8.16
#